data_AF-A0A359D552-F1
#
_entry.id   AF-A0A359D552-F1
#
_cell.length_a   1.000
_cell.length_b   1.000
_cell.length_c   1.000
_cell.angle_alpha   90.00
_cell.angle_beta   90.00
_cell.angle_gamma   90.00
#
_symmetry.space_group_name_H-M   'P 1'
#
loop_
_entity.id
_entity.type
_entity.pdbx_description
1 polymer ?
#
loop_
_entity_poly.entity_id
_entity_poly.type
_entity_poly.pdbx_seq_one_letter_code
_entity_poly.pdbx_strand_id
1 'polypeptide(L)'
;ILGCTHYPFIKPLLRSLVPDSISLIDTGAAVARQLQRLLDERQLLARGPAQAGRFWSSGAPQQMQAVLPLLWAEPAEVKAF
;
A
#
# COMPACT_ATOMS: atom_id res chain seq x y z
N ILE A 1 -14.00 9.12 0.58
CA ILE A 1 -12.96 8.16 1.04
C ILE A 1 -12.52 7.31 -0.14
N LEU A 2 -11.22 7.07 -0.32
CA LEU A 2 -10.70 6.12 -1.31
C LEU A 2 -10.69 4.71 -0.68
N GLY A 3 -11.79 3.97 -0.86
CA GLY A 3 -12.04 2.69 -0.19
C GLY A 3 -11.50 1.44 -0.90
N CYS A 4 -10.88 1.60 -2.07
CA CYS A 4 -10.22 0.53 -2.80
C CYS A 4 -8.72 0.80 -2.87
N THR A 5 -7.89 -0.23 -2.72
CA THR A 5 -6.42 -0.14 -2.77
C THR A 5 -5.88 0.44 -4.08
N HIS A 6 -6.66 0.42 -5.16
CA HIS A 6 -6.26 0.93 -6.48
C HIS A 6 -6.62 2.41 -6.71
N TYR A 7 -7.48 3.01 -5.89
CA TYR A 7 -7.95 4.38 -6.10
C TYR A 7 -6.91 5.49 -5.90
N PRO A 8 -5.87 5.34 -5.05
CA PRO A 8 -4.79 6.32 -4.98
C PRO A 8 -4.14 6.61 -6.35
N PHE A 9 -4.03 5.61 -7.23
CA PHE A 9 -3.42 5.77 -8.57
C PHE A 9 -4.26 6.64 -9.52
N ILE A 10 -5.57 6.68 -9.32
CA ILE A 10 -6.49 7.50 -10.13
C ILE A 10 -6.95 8.76 -9.39
N LYS A 11 -6.37 9.08 -8.23
CA LYS A 11 -6.74 10.25 -7.43
C LYS A 11 -6.71 11.56 -8.22
N PRO A 12 -5.74 11.83 -9.13
CA PRO A 12 -5.78 13.04 -9.96
C PRO A 12 -7.01 13.11 -10.87
N LEU A 13 -7.39 11.99 -11.48
CA LEU A 13 -8.60 11.89 -12.31
C LEU A 13 -9.87 12.07 -11.45
N LEU A 14 -9.95 11.40 -10.29
CA LEU A 14 -11.08 11.57 -9.38
C LEU A 14 -11.22 13.03 -8.94
N ARG A 15 -10.10 13.75 -8.75
CA ARG A 15 -10.12 15.16 -8.39
C ARG A 15 -10.70 16.04 -9.50
N SER A 16 -10.51 15.71 -10.78
CA SER A 16 -11.12 16.47 -11.87
C SER A 16 -12.62 16.19 -12.04
N LEU A 17 -13.15 15.14 -11.41
CA LEU A 17 -14.54 14.72 -11.51
C LEU A 17 -15.40 15.18 -10.33
N VAL A 18 -14.78 15.62 -9.23
CA VAL A 18 -15.48 16.03 -8.01
C VAL A 18 -15.28 17.52 -7.73
N PRO A 19 -16.24 18.22 -7.13
CA PRO A 19 -16.05 19.59 -6.67
C PRO A 19 -14.90 19.72 -5.67
N ASP A 20 -14.26 20.88 -5.62
CA ASP A 20 -13.16 21.18 -4.68
C ASP A 20 -13.58 21.09 -3.20
N SER A 21 -14.88 21.24 -2.92
CA SER A 21 -15.45 21.04 -1.58
C SER A 21 -15.38 19.59 -1.11
N ILE A 22 -15.16 18.63 -2.02
CA ILE A 22 -15.03 17.22 -1.70
C ILE A 22 -13.57 16.87 -1.38
N SER A 23 -13.33 16.49 -0.13
CA SER A 23 -12.03 15.97 0.30
C SER A 23 -11.86 14.49 -0.10
N LEU A 24 -10.92 14.21 -0.98
CA LEU A 24 -10.46 12.86 -1.29
C LEU A 24 -9.44 12.38 -0.25
N ILE A 25 -9.90 11.50 0.64
CA ILE A 25 -9.10 10.92 1.72
C ILE A 25 -8.50 9.57 1.28
N ASP A 26 -7.17 9.50 1.25
CA ASP A 26 -6.40 8.26 1.11
C ASP A 26 -6.30 7.55 2.46
N THR A 27 -6.60 6.26 2.48
CA THR A 27 -6.66 5.44 3.70
C THR A 27 -5.34 4.75 4.02
N GLY A 28 -4.40 4.62 3.08
CA GLY A 28 -3.17 3.82 3.27
C GLY A 28 -2.33 4.29 4.46
N ALA A 29 -2.02 5.59 4.52
CA ALA A 29 -1.24 6.15 5.62
C ALA A 29 -2.00 6.12 6.97
N ALA A 30 -3.34 6.23 6.94
CA ALA A 30 -4.15 6.14 8.16
C ALA A 30 -4.14 4.71 8.72
N VAL A 31 -4.24 3.70 7.85
CA VAL A 31 -4.14 2.29 8.22
C VAL A 31 -2.75 1.97 8.76
N ALA A 32 -1.67 2.49 8.15
CA ALA A 32 -0.31 2.29 8.65
C ALA A 32 -0.09 2.86 10.06
N ARG A 33 -0.57 4.09 10.33
CA ARG A 33 -0.50 4.68 11.68
C ARG A 33 -1.30 3.89 12.71
N GLN A 34 -2.48 3.41 12.31
CA GLN A 34 -3.31 2.58 13.17
C GLN A 34 -2.62 1.24 13.49
N LEU A 35 -2.00 0.61 12.50
CA LEU A 35 -1.20 -0.60 12.71
C LEU A 35 -0.05 -0.34 13.70
N GLN A 36 0.70 0.75 13.52
CA GLN A 36 1.78 1.11 14.44
C GLN A 36 1.29 1.26 15.88
N ARG A 37 0.20 2.02 16.10
CA ARG A 37 -0.40 2.19 17.44
C ARG A 37 -0.78 0.85 18.06
N LEU A 38 -1.42 -0.01 17.28
CA LEU A 38 -1.86 -1.34 17.71
C LEU A 38 -0.71 -2.32 18.01
N LEU A 39 0.45 -2.15 17.37
CA LEU A 39 1.66 -2.92 17.66
C LEU A 39 2.35 -2.41 18.93
N ASP A 40 2.39 -1.09 19.11
CA ASP A 40 2.97 -0.45 20.31
C ASP A 40 2.20 -0.83 21.58
N GLU A 41 0.86 -0.74 21.55
CA GLU A 41 -0.03 -1.15 22.65
C GLU A 41 0.17 -2.62 23.07
N ARG A 42 0.60 -3.47 22.14
CA ARG A 42 0.83 -4.90 22.37
C ARG A 42 2.30 -5.24 22.59
N GLN A 43 3.19 -4.25 22.61
CA GLN A 43 4.64 -4.44 22.72
C GLN A 43 5.23 -5.34 21.60
N LEU A 44 4.65 -5.25 20.39
CA LEU A 44 5.02 -6.04 19.21
C LEU A 44 5.81 -5.24 18.16
N LEU A 45 6.26 -4.03 18.49
CA LEU A 45 7.12 -3.27 17.59
C LEU A 45 8.42 -4.03 17.32
N ALA A 46 8.80 -4.12 16.05
CA ALA A 46 10.07 -4.70 15.65
C ALA A 46 11.23 -3.90 16.24
N ARG A 47 12.30 -4.61 16.61
CA ARG A 47 13.57 -4.00 17.05
C ARG A 47 14.56 -4.05 15.90
N GLY A 48 15.27 -2.95 15.67
CA GLY A 48 16.29 -2.85 14.62
C GLY A 48 15.76 -2.27 13.30
N PRO A 49 16.57 -2.31 12.23
CA PRO A 49 16.23 -1.70 10.95
C PRO A 49 15.10 -2.44 10.24
N ALA A 50 14.43 -1.73 9.33
CA ALA A 50 13.43 -2.33 8.45
C ALA A 50 14.06 -3.46 7.60
N GLN A 51 13.34 -4.57 7.47
CA GLN A 51 13.73 -5.67 6.59
C GLN A 51 13.04 -5.54 5.23
N ALA A 52 13.67 -6.09 4.19
CA ALA A 52 13.09 -6.11 2.85
C ALA A 52 11.75 -6.87 2.83
N GLY A 53 10.78 -6.32 2.08
CA GLY A 53 9.50 -6.97 1.86
C GLY A 53 9.65 -8.28 1.08
N ARG A 54 8.79 -9.26 1.40
CA ARG A 54 8.70 -10.53 0.66
C ARG A 54 7.31 -10.61 0.05
N PHE A 55 7.24 -11.07 -1.20
CA PHE A 55 6.01 -11.03 -1.99
C PHE A 55 5.65 -12.42 -2.51
N TRP A 56 4.34 -12.70 -2.49
CA TRP A 56 3.75 -13.93 -3.00
C TRP A 56 2.50 -13.62 -3.81
N SER A 57 2.18 -14.45 -4.81
CA SER A 57 0.97 -14.33 -5.62
C SER A 57 0.38 -15.70 -5.94
N SER A 58 -0.95 -15.83 -5.81
CA SER A 58 -1.71 -17.00 -6.27
C SER A 58 -2.08 -16.91 -7.77
N GLY A 59 -1.78 -15.77 -8.41
CA GLY A 59 -1.91 -15.57 -9.85
C GLY A 59 -0.58 -15.84 -10.56
N ALA A 60 -0.28 -15.06 -11.61
CA ALA A 60 1.01 -15.11 -12.29
C ALA A 60 2.05 -14.23 -11.56
N PRO A 61 3.09 -14.79 -10.90
CA PRO A 61 4.06 -14.00 -10.15
C PRO A 61 4.79 -12.98 -11.02
N GLN A 62 5.03 -13.31 -12.29
CA GLN A 62 5.70 -12.42 -13.26
C GLN A 62 4.91 -11.13 -13.52
N GLN A 63 3.58 -11.20 -13.52
CA GLN A 63 2.73 -10.00 -13.71
C GLN A 63 2.84 -9.06 -12.50
N MET A 64 2.82 -9.61 -11.28
CA MET A 64 3.01 -8.83 -10.06
C MET A 64 4.43 -8.24 -9.99
N GLN A 65 5.43 -9.04 -10.32
CA GLN A 65 6.83 -8.61 -10.31
C GLN A 65 7.08 -7.45 -11.29
N ALA A 66 6.39 -7.43 -12.43
CA ALA A 66 6.51 -6.35 -13.41
C ALA A 66 5.97 -5.00 -12.90
N VAL A 67 5.01 -4.98 -11.98
CA VAL A 67 4.42 -3.73 -11.45
C VAL A 67 5.07 -3.25 -10.14
N LEU A 68 5.85 -4.09 -9.46
CA LEU A 68 6.47 -3.74 -8.18
C LEU A 68 7.37 -2.50 -8.22
N PRO A 69 8.22 -2.26 -9.24
CA PRO A 69 9.02 -1.04 -9.27
C PRO A 69 8.19 0.24 -9.26
N LEU A 70 6.98 0.21 -9.84
CA LEU A 70 6.07 1.35 -9.85
C LEU A 70 5.35 1.53 -8.51
N LEU A 71 4.94 0.42 -7.88
CA LEU A 71 4.09 0.44 -6.69
C LEU A 71 4.89 0.48 -5.37
N TRP A 72 6.09 -0.09 -5.38
CA TRP A 72 6.93 -0.35 -4.21
C TRP A 72 8.29 0.34 -4.29
N ALA A 73 8.57 1.08 -5.38
CA ALA A 73 9.82 1.79 -5.67
C ALA A 73 11.08 0.91 -5.84
N GLU A 74 11.03 -0.36 -5.41
CA GLU A 74 12.11 -1.34 -5.55
C GLU A 74 11.63 -2.59 -6.29
N PRO A 75 12.46 -3.18 -7.16
CA PRO A 75 12.17 -4.50 -7.69
C PRO A 75 12.28 -5.55 -6.58
N ALA A 76 11.35 -6.49 -6.54
CA ALA A 76 11.45 -7.65 -5.66
C ALA A 76 10.97 -8.92 -6.37
N GLU A 77 11.52 -10.06 -5.95
CA GLU A 77 11.07 -11.37 -6.43
C GLU A 77 9.68 -11.68 -5.87
N VAL A 78 8.79 -12.19 -6.74
CA VAL A 78 7.47 -12.67 -6.33
C VAL A 78 7.41 -14.18 -6.46
N LYS A 79 7.02 -14.86 -5.38
CA LYS A 79 6.90 -16.32 -5.34
C LYS A 79 5.46 -16.77 -5.58
N ALA A 80 5.26 -17.93 -6.20
CA ALA A 80 3.96 -18.58 -6.26
C ALA A 80 3.63 -19.25 -4.90
N PHE A 81 2.34 -19.42 -4.60
CA PHE A 81 1.85 -20.23 -3.47
C PHE A 81 0.49 -20.86 -3.76
#